data_AF-A0A669DAT8-F1
#
_entry.id   AF-A0A669DAT8-F1
#
_cell.length_a   1.000
_cell.length_b   1.000
_cell.length_c   1.000
_cell.angle_alpha   90.00
_cell.angle_beta   90.00
_cell.angle_gamma   90.00
#
_symmetry.space_group_name_H-M   'P 1'
#
loop_
_entity.id
_entity.type
_entity.pdbx_description
1 polymer ?
#
loop_
_entity_poly.entity_id
_entity_poly.type
_entity_poly.pdbx_seq_one_letter_code
_entity_poly.pdbx_strand_id
1 'polypeptide(L)'
;MAAAFPYRGVPAAMPPGVPPGVPPAVPPGVPPPAPVPDYMSEEKLQEKGMLFVLTKAGLPCFDATQKRESLGLWMLRKKICHLNIFAMTRGALKYMPHAVLKLLENMPMPWEQIRDVPVLYHITGAISFVNEIPWVIEPVYISQWGTMWIMMRREKRDRRHFKRMRFPPFDDEEPPLDYADNILDVEPLEAIQMELDPEEDASVVDWFYEHQPLKDTAKFVNGTTYRRWQFTLPMMSTLYRLANQLLTDLVDRNYFYLFDLKAFFTSKALNMAIPGGPKFEPLVRDINLQDEDWNEFNDINKIIIRQPIRTEYKIAFPYLYNNLPHHVHLTWYHTPNVVFIKTEDPDLPAFYFDPLINPISHRHSVKSQEPLPDDDEEFELAEFVEPFLKETPLYTDNTANGIALLWAPRPFNLRSGRTRRAIDIPLIKNWYREHCPAGQPVKVRVSYQKLLKYYVLNALKHRPPKYKMQGCIFCIDKGFWESFSCS
;
A
#
# COMPACT_ATOMS: atom_id res chain seq x y z
N MET A 1 -0.18 -17.03 39.21
CA MET A 1 -1.65 -16.96 39.31
C MET A 1 -2.21 -17.21 37.92
N ALA A 2 -2.84 -18.38 37.77
CA ALA A 2 -3.26 -18.95 36.51
C ALA A 2 -4.51 -18.27 35.94
N ALA A 3 -4.55 -18.12 34.62
CA ALA A 3 -5.66 -17.57 33.86
C ALA A 3 -6.73 -18.64 33.60
N ALA A 4 -8.00 -18.28 33.77
CA ALA A 4 -9.16 -19.08 33.37
C ALA A 4 -10.03 -18.25 32.39
N PHE A 5 -10.27 -18.82 31.21
CA PHE A 5 -11.21 -18.34 30.19
C PHE A 5 -12.59 -18.99 30.42
N PRO A 6 -13.72 -18.27 30.19
CA PRO A 6 -15.00 -18.92 29.92
C PRO A 6 -15.37 -18.87 28.44
N TYR A 7 -15.90 -20.00 27.97
CA TYR A 7 -16.30 -20.30 26.61
C TYR A 7 -17.73 -19.86 26.29
N ARG A 8 -17.97 -19.76 24.98
CA ARG A 8 -19.16 -19.32 24.21
C ARG A 8 -20.42 -20.18 24.46
N GLY A 9 -21.59 -19.54 24.55
CA GLY A 9 -22.91 -20.18 24.55
C GLY A 9 -23.52 -20.35 23.15
N VAL A 10 -24.31 -21.43 22.99
CA VAL A 10 -25.18 -21.79 21.84
C VAL A 10 -26.55 -22.17 22.44
N PRO A 11 -27.70 -21.86 21.78
CA PRO A 11 -29.00 -21.70 22.45
C PRO A 11 -29.82 -22.99 22.65
N ALA A 12 -30.87 -22.83 23.47
CA ALA A 12 -31.69 -23.85 24.12
C ALA A 12 -32.61 -24.69 23.19
N ALA A 13 -32.75 -25.96 23.56
CA ALA A 13 -33.69 -26.94 23.03
C ALA A 13 -35.06 -26.86 23.72
N MET A 14 -36.13 -27.14 22.95
CA MET A 14 -37.52 -27.27 23.42
C MET A 14 -37.79 -28.62 24.14
N PRO A 15 -38.82 -28.70 25.01
CA PRO A 15 -39.01 -29.80 25.96
C PRO A 15 -39.84 -30.99 25.41
N PRO A 16 -39.79 -32.17 26.07
CA PRO A 16 -40.39 -33.41 25.59
C PRO A 16 -41.84 -33.62 26.07
N GLY A 17 -42.68 -34.25 25.24
CA GLY A 17 -44.08 -34.55 25.56
C GLY A 17 -44.59 -35.89 25.01
N VAL A 18 -44.68 -36.88 25.92
CA VAL A 18 -45.65 -37.99 26.12
C VAL A 18 -46.07 -38.91 24.94
N PRO A 19 -45.95 -40.25 25.07
CA PRO A 19 -46.43 -41.25 24.10
C PRO A 19 -47.88 -41.73 24.39
N PRO A 20 -48.67 -42.16 23.38
CA PRO A 20 -50.00 -42.72 23.61
C PRO A 20 -50.03 -44.25 23.72
N GLY A 21 -50.50 -44.73 24.88
CA GLY A 21 -51.49 -45.78 25.13
C GLY A 21 -51.46 -47.11 24.36
N VAL A 22 -51.08 -48.19 25.07
CA VAL A 22 -51.35 -49.60 24.70
C VAL A 22 -52.69 -50.04 25.33
N PRO A 23 -53.65 -50.62 24.57
CA PRO A 23 -54.89 -51.19 25.12
C PRO A 23 -54.70 -52.64 25.64
N PRO A 24 -55.55 -53.10 26.59
CA PRO A 24 -55.36 -54.34 27.34
C PRO A 24 -55.84 -55.61 26.59
N ALA A 25 -55.29 -56.76 27.00
CA ALA A 25 -55.42 -58.08 26.39
C ALA A 25 -56.81 -58.75 26.55
N VAL A 26 -57.22 -59.51 25.53
CA VAL A 26 -58.42 -60.38 25.46
C VAL A 26 -58.02 -61.70 24.74
N PRO A 27 -58.57 -62.88 25.11
CA PRO A 27 -57.91 -64.20 25.06
C PRO A 27 -57.95 -64.92 23.68
N PRO A 28 -57.20 -66.04 23.50
CA PRO A 28 -56.79 -66.51 22.18
C PRO A 28 -57.90 -67.33 21.48
N GLY A 29 -58.15 -67.06 20.19
CA GLY A 29 -58.97 -67.96 19.37
C GLY A 29 -59.65 -67.45 18.11
N VAL A 30 -59.54 -66.17 17.70
CA VAL A 30 -60.10 -65.68 16.42
C VAL A 30 -59.23 -64.54 15.85
N PRO A 31 -58.77 -64.58 14.58
CA PRO A 31 -58.00 -63.49 13.99
C PRO A 31 -58.88 -62.27 13.64
N PRO A 32 -58.48 -61.03 13.99
CA PRO A 32 -59.18 -59.81 13.58
C PRO A 32 -58.87 -59.40 12.12
N PRO A 33 -59.78 -58.67 11.44
CA PRO A 33 -59.67 -58.37 10.01
C PRO A 33 -58.58 -57.33 9.71
N ALA A 34 -57.91 -57.49 8.56
CA ALA A 34 -56.85 -56.61 8.10
C ALA A 34 -57.37 -55.20 7.76
N PRO A 35 -56.61 -54.12 8.10
CA PRO A 35 -56.97 -52.75 7.75
C PRO A 35 -56.76 -52.52 6.24
N VAL A 36 -57.76 -51.95 5.58
CA VAL A 36 -57.71 -51.57 4.16
C VAL A 36 -56.80 -50.34 4.02
N PRO A 37 -55.73 -50.38 3.21
CA PRO A 37 -54.93 -49.20 2.93
C PRO A 37 -55.74 -48.20 2.09
N ASP A 38 -55.79 -46.94 2.53
CA ASP A 38 -56.41 -45.85 1.78
C ASP A 38 -55.47 -45.48 0.62
N TYR A 39 -55.79 -45.97 -0.58
CA TYR A 39 -55.00 -45.74 -1.78
C TYR A 39 -55.18 -44.29 -2.23
N MET A 40 -54.25 -43.41 -1.87
CA MET A 40 -54.18 -42.10 -2.52
C MET A 40 -53.88 -42.31 -4.01
N SER A 41 -54.67 -41.71 -4.90
CA SER A 41 -54.46 -41.80 -6.35
C SER A 41 -53.08 -41.29 -6.76
N GLU A 42 -52.50 -41.89 -7.79
CA GLU A 42 -51.18 -41.57 -8.32
C GLU A 42 -51.04 -40.08 -8.70
N GLU A 43 -52.13 -39.45 -9.15
CA GLU A 43 -52.21 -38.00 -9.41
C GLU A 43 -51.97 -37.15 -8.15
N LYS A 44 -52.52 -37.52 -6.99
CA LYS A 44 -52.31 -36.76 -5.74
C LYS A 44 -50.89 -36.91 -5.19
N LEU A 45 -50.25 -38.05 -5.47
CA LEU A 45 -48.84 -38.30 -5.16
C LEU A 45 -47.93 -37.49 -6.08
N GLN A 46 -48.27 -37.38 -7.36
CA GLN A 46 -47.58 -36.53 -8.32
C GLN A 46 -47.77 -35.04 -7.98
N GLU A 47 -48.96 -34.59 -7.63
CA GLU A 47 -49.21 -33.22 -7.17
C GLU A 47 -48.44 -32.90 -5.89
N LYS A 48 -48.43 -33.79 -4.90
CA LYS A 48 -47.61 -33.60 -3.69
C LYS A 48 -46.12 -33.62 -4.00
N GLY A 49 -45.66 -34.47 -4.93
CA GLY A 49 -44.28 -34.51 -5.40
C GLY A 49 -43.88 -33.20 -6.10
N MET A 50 -44.74 -32.70 -6.98
CA MET A 50 -44.60 -31.40 -7.64
C MET A 50 -44.59 -30.25 -6.63
N LEU A 51 -45.51 -30.25 -5.66
CA LEU A 51 -45.60 -29.24 -4.61
C LEU A 51 -44.37 -29.29 -3.69
N PHE A 52 -43.84 -30.48 -3.41
CA PHE A 52 -42.61 -30.70 -2.61
C PHE A 52 -41.35 -30.24 -3.36
N VAL A 53 -41.31 -30.43 -4.68
CA VAL A 53 -40.24 -29.90 -5.54
C VAL A 53 -40.33 -28.37 -5.63
N LEU A 54 -41.54 -27.80 -5.78
CA LEU A 54 -41.80 -26.36 -5.75
C LEU A 54 -41.44 -25.72 -4.40
N THR A 55 -41.73 -26.38 -3.28
CA THR A 55 -41.34 -25.88 -1.95
C THR A 55 -39.85 -25.99 -1.68
N LYS A 56 -39.14 -26.98 -2.26
CA LYS A 56 -37.67 -27.04 -2.23
C LYS A 56 -36.99 -26.05 -3.17
N ALA A 57 -37.66 -25.62 -4.24
CA ALA A 57 -37.15 -24.58 -5.15
C ALA A 57 -37.16 -23.18 -4.51
N GLY A 58 -37.88 -22.99 -3.40
CA GLY A 58 -37.84 -21.79 -2.56
C GLY A 58 -36.72 -21.84 -1.51
N LEU A 59 -35.46 -21.86 -1.93
CA LEU A 59 -34.35 -21.54 -1.03
C LEU A 59 -34.44 -20.05 -0.62
N PRO A 60 -34.47 -19.71 0.68
CA PRO A 60 -34.43 -18.32 1.10
C PRO A 60 -33.02 -17.77 0.93
N CYS A 61 -32.96 -16.57 0.33
CA CYS A 61 -31.76 -15.77 0.02
C CYS A 61 -31.00 -16.18 -1.25
N PHE A 62 -31.64 -15.99 -2.40
CA PHE A 62 -30.94 -15.52 -3.59
C PHE A 62 -31.08 -14.00 -3.63
N ASP A 63 -29.97 -13.27 -3.47
CA ASP A 63 -29.93 -11.86 -3.85
C ASP A 63 -30.22 -11.80 -5.36
N ALA A 64 -31.36 -11.21 -5.70
CA ALA A 64 -31.76 -10.96 -7.07
C ALA A 64 -30.66 -10.16 -7.77
N THR A 65 -30.28 -10.64 -8.96
CA THR A 65 -29.58 -9.92 -10.03
C THR A 65 -28.62 -8.80 -9.59
N GLN A 66 -27.32 -9.07 -9.69
CA GLN A 66 -26.31 -8.00 -9.76
C GLN A 66 -26.75 -7.03 -10.87
N LYS A 67 -27.27 -5.85 -10.49
CA LYS A 67 -27.79 -4.87 -11.45
C LYS A 67 -26.68 -4.47 -12.40
N ARG A 68 -26.74 -5.04 -13.60
CA ARG A 68 -25.84 -4.77 -14.72
C ARG A 68 -26.56 -3.93 -15.76
N GLU A 69 -27.35 -2.97 -15.31
CA GLU A 69 -27.82 -1.89 -16.17
C GLU A 69 -26.87 -0.72 -15.98
N SER A 70 -25.80 -0.69 -16.77
CA SER A 70 -25.21 0.59 -17.12
C SER A 70 -26.28 1.36 -17.90
N LEU A 71 -27.14 2.09 -17.19
CA LEU A 71 -28.06 3.04 -17.80
C LEU A 71 -27.23 3.94 -18.73
N GLY A 72 -27.66 4.09 -19.98
CA GLY A 72 -26.89 4.82 -20.98
C GLY A 72 -26.50 6.21 -20.48
N LEU A 73 -25.24 6.60 -20.70
CA LEU A 73 -24.67 7.89 -20.28
C LEU A 73 -25.57 9.09 -20.64
N TRP A 74 -26.31 8.97 -21.75
CA TRP A 74 -27.31 9.93 -22.21
C TRP A 74 -28.44 10.21 -21.20
N MET A 75 -28.92 9.19 -20.48
CA MET A 75 -30.04 9.33 -19.54
C MET A 75 -29.66 10.17 -18.31
N LEU A 76 -28.42 10.06 -17.84
CA LEU A 76 -27.89 10.90 -16.76
C LEU A 76 -27.77 12.35 -17.22
N ARG A 77 -27.17 12.58 -18.39
CA ARG A 77 -26.98 13.92 -18.96
C ARG A 77 -28.31 14.67 -19.12
N LYS A 78 -29.31 14.02 -19.72
CA LYS A 78 -30.65 14.59 -19.90
C LYS A 78 -31.31 15.01 -18.57
N LYS A 79 -31.09 14.25 -17.49
CA LYS A 79 -31.62 14.58 -16.16
C LYS A 79 -30.93 15.80 -15.53
N ILE A 80 -29.61 15.95 -15.72
CA ILE A 80 -28.82 17.06 -15.17
C ILE A 80 -29.19 18.38 -15.85
N CYS A 81 -29.37 18.41 -17.17
CA CYS A 81 -29.77 19.62 -17.92
C CYS A 81 -31.13 20.19 -17.50
N HIS A 82 -31.97 19.42 -16.79
CA HIS A 82 -33.29 19.85 -16.31
C HIS A 82 -33.30 20.39 -14.86
N LEU A 83 -32.15 20.48 -14.17
CA LEU A 83 -32.11 20.94 -12.77
C LEU A 83 -32.12 22.48 -12.63
N ASN A 84 -33.33 23.04 -12.67
CA ASN A 84 -33.65 24.34 -12.04
C ASN A 84 -34.59 24.13 -10.84
N ILE A 85 -34.36 23.08 -10.04
CA ILE A 85 -35.29 22.64 -8.99
C ILE A 85 -34.65 22.73 -7.59
N PHE A 86 -35.03 23.80 -6.87
CA PHE A 86 -34.50 24.26 -5.59
C PHE A 86 -34.84 23.40 -4.35
N ALA A 87 -35.68 22.35 -4.45
CA ALA A 87 -36.27 21.70 -3.27
C ALA A 87 -35.52 20.46 -2.75
N MET A 88 -34.96 19.61 -3.62
CA MET A 88 -34.32 18.33 -3.23
C MET A 88 -32.81 18.48 -2.92
N THR A 89 -32.22 19.62 -3.27
CA THR A 89 -30.77 19.88 -3.19
C THR A 89 -30.24 20.09 -1.76
N ARG A 90 -31.08 20.56 -0.82
CA ARG A 90 -30.66 20.80 0.57
C ARG A 90 -30.29 19.52 1.33
N GLY A 91 -30.99 18.41 1.09
CA GLY A 91 -30.68 17.12 1.71
C GLY A 91 -29.40 16.48 1.18
N ALA A 92 -29.16 16.62 -0.13
CA ALA A 92 -27.96 16.12 -0.80
C ALA A 92 -26.69 16.90 -0.44
N LEU A 93 -26.81 18.20 -0.10
CA LEU A 93 -25.69 19.06 0.27
C LEU A 93 -24.85 18.50 1.44
N LYS A 94 -25.47 17.75 2.37
CA LYS A 94 -24.76 17.06 3.46
C LYS A 94 -23.68 16.10 2.95
N TYR A 95 -23.92 15.46 1.81
CA TYR A 95 -23.01 14.48 1.22
C TYR A 95 -22.08 15.08 0.15
N MET A 96 -22.22 16.39 -0.14
CA MET A 96 -21.37 17.10 -1.09
C MET A 96 -19.86 16.97 -0.78
N PRO A 97 -19.38 17.09 0.48
CA PRO A 97 -17.97 16.88 0.77
C PRO A 97 -17.47 15.48 0.42
N HIS A 98 -18.33 14.46 0.50
CA HIS A 98 -17.99 13.08 0.15
C HIS A 98 -17.93 12.89 -1.38
N ALA A 99 -18.84 13.54 -2.13
CA ALA A 99 -18.79 13.58 -3.59
C ALA A 99 -17.52 14.28 -4.09
N VAL A 100 -17.19 15.45 -3.51
CA VAL A 100 -15.97 16.20 -3.86
C VAL A 100 -14.71 15.40 -3.54
N LEU A 101 -14.66 14.74 -2.38
CA LEU A 101 -13.54 13.87 -2.03
C LEU A 101 -13.32 12.77 -3.07
N LYS A 102 -14.40 12.09 -3.48
CA LYS A 102 -14.35 11.02 -4.48
C LYS A 102 -13.99 11.50 -5.87
N LEU A 103 -14.42 12.70 -6.24
CA LEU A 103 -14.06 13.34 -7.50
C LEU A 103 -12.55 13.67 -7.53
N LEU A 104 -12.04 14.32 -6.47
CA LEU A 104 -10.63 14.71 -6.38
C LEU A 104 -9.69 13.50 -6.18
N GLU A 105 -10.16 12.44 -5.51
CA GLU A 105 -9.40 11.20 -5.36
C GLU A 105 -9.12 10.54 -6.73
N ASN A 106 -10.03 10.68 -7.70
CA ASN A 106 -9.94 10.03 -9.01
C ASN A 106 -9.49 10.97 -10.15
N MET A 107 -8.78 12.07 -9.84
CA MET A 107 -8.22 12.96 -10.88
C MET A 107 -7.35 12.20 -11.89
N PRO A 108 -7.50 12.46 -13.21
CA PRO A 108 -6.67 11.84 -14.24
C PRO A 108 -5.20 12.20 -14.03
N MET A 109 -4.33 11.23 -14.30
CA MET A 109 -2.88 11.43 -14.17
C MET A 109 -2.32 12.10 -15.43
N PRO A 110 -1.17 12.80 -15.39
CA PRO A 110 -0.69 13.60 -16.52
C PRO A 110 -0.35 12.82 -17.81
N TRP A 111 -0.17 11.51 -17.72
CA TRP A 111 0.08 10.61 -18.85
C TRP A 111 -1.22 10.04 -19.46
N GLU A 112 -2.36 10.28 -18.84
CA GLU A 112 -3.69 9.89 -19.32
C GLU A 112 -4.37 11.09 -20.00
N GLN A 113 -5.01 10.86 -21.14
CA GLN A 113 -5.83 11.88 -21.81
C GLN A 113 -7.25 11.91 -21.23
N ILE A 114 -7.89 10.75 -21.17
CA ILE A 114 -9.27 10.58 -20.72
C ILE A 114 -9.29 9.46 -19.67
N ARG A 115 -10.08 9.67 -18.61
CA ARG A 115 -10.36 8.64 -17.60
C ARG A 115 -11.85 8.47 -17.43
N ASP A 116 -12.33 7.27 -17.77
CA ASP A 116 -13.71 6.86 -17.51
C ASP A 116 -13.84 6.29 -16.11
N VAL A 117 -14.76 6.86 -15.32
CA VAL A 117 -15.00 6.45 -13.93
C VAL A 117 -16.45 6.01 -13.73
N PRO A 118 -16.70 4.97 -12.90
CA PRO A 118 -18.05 4.56 -12.58
C PRO A 118 -18.71 5.59 -11.67
N VAL A 119 -19.83 6.17 -12.13
CA VAL A 119 -20.59 7.17 -11.38
C VAL A 119 -21.86 6.54 -10.80
N LEU A 120 -22.09 6.79 -9.51
CA LEU A 120 -23.35 6.55 -8.83
C LEU A 120 -24.09 7.87 -8.70
N TYR A 121 -25.24 8.00 -9.36
CA TYR A 121 -26.03 9.24 -9.37
C TYR A 121 -27.40 9.03 -8.75
N HIS A 122 -27.96 10.09 -8.17
CA HIS A 122 -29.32 10.09 -7.68
C HIS A 122 -30.34 10.09 -8.84
N ILE A 123 -31.47 9.38 -8.74
CA ILE A 123 -32.45 9.21 -9.83
C ILE A 123 -32.96 10.56 -10.36
N THR A 124 -33.06 11.58 -9.50
CA THR A 124 -33.49 12.93 -9.87
C THR A 124 -32.34 13.86 -10.33
N GLY A 125 -31.08 13.38 -10.35
CA GLY A 125 -29.91 14.18 -10.73
C GLY A 125 -29.38 15.12 -9.64
N ALA A 126 -29.83 14.99 -8.39
CA ALA A 126 -29.48 15.91 -7.30
C ALA A 126 -27.99 15.88 -6.88
N ILE A 127 -27.35 14.72 -6.98
CA ILE A 127 -25.93 14.52 -6.65
C ILE A 127 -25.36 13.33 -7.43
N SER A 128 -24.07 13.40 -7.73
CA SER A 128 -23.30 12.36 -8.43
C SER A 128 -22.05 12.04 -7.63
N PHE A 129 -21.82 10.76 -7.36
CA PHE A 129 -20.64 10.24 -6.67
C PHE A 129 -19.78 9.40 -7.62
N VAL A 130 -18.47 9.57 -7.56
CA VAL A 130 -17.55 8.63 -8.22
C VAL A 130 -17.38 7.40 -7.32
N ASN A 131 -17.84 6.25 -7.78
CA ASN A 131 -17.81 5.00 -7.04
C ASN A 131 -16.57 4.15 -7.39
N GLU A 132 -15.39 4.77 -7.30
CA GLU A 132 -14.10 4.12 -7.52
C GLU A 132 -13.09 4.49 -6.43
N ILE A 133 -12.18 3.56 -6.18
CA ILE A 133 -10.98 3.78 -5.39
C ILE A 133 -9.81 3.57 -6.35
N PRO A 134 -8.91 4.56 -6.53
CA PRO A 134 -7.82 4.46 -7.49
C PRO A 134 -6.74 3.54 -6.97
N TRP A 135 -6.87 2.25 -7.29
CA TRP A 135 -5.86 1.24 -7.00
C TRP A 135 -4.76 1.32 -8.05
N VAL A 136 -3.53 1.52 -7.58
CA VAL A 136 -2.34 1.58 -8.42
C VAL A 136 -1.30 0.56 -7.95
N ILE A 137 -0.53 0.02 -8.89
CA ILE A 137 0.62 -0.83 -8.58
C ILE A 137 1.77 0.09 -8.15
N GLU A 138 2.30 -0.10 -6.94
CA GLU A 138 3.27 0.81 -6.32
C GLU A 138 4.54 1.03 -7.16
N PRO A 139 5.25 0.00 -7.66
CA PRO A 139 6.45 0.21 -8.49
C PRO A 139 6.13 0.90 -9.82
N VAL A 140 5.02 0.55 -10.49
CA VAL A 140 4.61 1.18 -11.76
C VAL A 140 4.31 2.65 -11.55
N TYR A 141 3.52 2.99 -10.52
CA TYR A 141 3.14 4.37 -10.23
C TYR A 141 4.36 5.26 -9.93
N ILE A 142 5.33 4.76 -9.16
CA ILE A 142 6.57 5.50 -8.89
C ILE A 142 7.37 5.69 -10.19
N SER A 143 7.42 4.68 -11.04
CA SER A 143 8.12 4.73 -12.32
C SER A 143 7.47 5.71 -13.30
N GLN A 144 6.14 5.71 -13.41
CA GLN A 144 5.37 6.68 -14.21
C GLN A 144 5.71 8.10 -13.76
N TRP A 145 5.65 8.39 -12.46
CA TRP A 145 6.06 9.70 -11.93
C TRP A 145 7.55 10.01 -12.13
N GLY A 146 8.42 8.99 -12.17
CA GLY A 146 9.83 9.11 -12.52
C GLY A 146 10.01 9.60 -13.95
N THR A 147 9.29 9.02 -14.91
CA THR A 147 9.29 9.48 -16.31
C THR A 147 8.70 10.89 -16.43
N MET A 148 7.63 11.20 -15.68
CA MET A 148 7.05 12.55 -15.65
C MET A 148 8.06 13.58 -15.15
N TRP A 149 8.85 13.24 -14.13
CA TRP A 149 9.89 14.12 -13.62
C TRP A 149 10.93 14.45 -14.68
N ILE A 150 11.35 13.47 -15.48
CA ILE A 150 12.31 13.66 -16.59
C ILE A 150 11.69 14.55 -17.66
N MET A 151 10.49 14.21 -18.15
CA MET A 151 9.82 14.95 -19.22
C MET A 151 9.52 16.39 -18.82
N MET A 152 9.00 16.63 -17.62
CA MET A 152 8.71 17.98 -17.14
C MET A 152 9.98 18.83 -16.97
N ARG A 153 11.10 18.23 -16.56
CA ARG A 153 12.39 18.93 -16.46
C ARG A 153 12.95 19.28 -17.82
N ARG A 154 12.90 18.33 -18.77
CA ARG A 154 13.31 18.53 -20.16
C ARG A 154 12.49 19.64 -20.81
N GLU A 155 11.17 19.57 -20.69
CA GLU A 155 10.26 20.57 -21.26
C GLU A 155 10.49 21.97 -20.70
N LYS A 156 10.72 22.07 -19.38
CA LYS A 156 11.00 23.35 -18.73
C LYS A 156 12.36 23.93 -19.13
N ARG A 157 13.35 23.08 -19.43
CA ARG A 157 14.68 23.50 -19.90
C ARG A 157 14.59 23.98 -21.36
N ASP A 158 13.84 23.27 -22.20
CA ASP A 158 13.84 23.48 -23.65
C ASP A 158 12.89 24.62 -24.07
N ARG A 159 11.78 24.84 -23.34
CA ARG A 159 10.87 25.97 -23.61
C ARG A 159 11.45 27.31 -23.16
N ARG A 160 11.50 28.28 -24.08
CA ARG A 160 11.93 29.68 -23.79
C ARG A 160 10.92 30.46 -22.94
N HIS A 161 9.62 30.32 -23.21
CA HIS A 161 8.58 31.03 -22.48
C HIS A 161 7.51 30.05 -21.98
N PHE A 162 7.50 29.83 -20.66
CA PHE A 162 6.50 28.99 -20.01
C PHE A 162 5.39 29.87 -19.41
N LYS A 163 4.30 30.05 -20.17
CA LYS A 163 3.11 30.79 -19.72
C LYS A 163 2.28 29.91 -18.78
N ARG A 164 2.08 30.38 -17.55
CA ARG A 164 1.20 29.72 -16.57
C ARG A 164 -0.26 30.07 -16.86
N MET A 165 -1.16 29.14 -16.54
CA MET A 165 -2.60 29.39 -16.57
C MET A 165 -2.97 30.52 -15.61
N ARG A 166 -4.05 31.25 -15.94
CA ARG A 166 -4.64 32.24 -15.04
C ARG A 166 -5.60 31.53 -14.09
N PHE A 167 -5.65 31.99 -12.85
CA PHE A 167 -6.58 31.48 -11.85
C PHE A 167 -7.42 32.66 -11.33
N PRO A 168 -8.77 32.56 -11.35
CA PRO A 168 -9.60 31.48 -11.93
C PRO A 168 -9.49 31.36 -13.47
N PRO A 169 -9.73 30.19 -14.08
CA PRO A 169 -9.71 30.03 -15.53
C PRO A 169 -10.90 30.65 -16.26
N PHE A 170 -12.08 30.66 -15.64
CA PHE A 170 -13.34 31.20 -16.15
C PHE A 170 -13.74 32.44 -15.36
N ASP A 171 -14.54 33.32 -15.95
CA ASP A 171 -15.11 34.49 -15.27
C ASP A 171 -16.28 34.07 -14.35
N ASP A 172 -16.55 34.84 -13.30
CA ASP A 172 -17.58 34.50 -12.30
C ASP A 172 -19.01 34.62 -12.87
N GLU A 173 -19.20 35.42 -13.93
CA GLU A 173 -20.48 35.62 -14.62
C GLU A 173 -20.76 34.57 -15.72
N GLU A 174 -19.75 33.77 -16.10
CA GLU A 174 -19.91 32.74 -17.12
C GLU A 174 -20.56 31.48 -16.52
N PRO A 175 -21.67 30.98 -17.08
CA PRO A 175 -22.24 29.72 -16.62
C PRO A 175 -21.30 28.54 -16.91
N PRO A 176 -21.36 27.45 -16.11
CA PRO A 176 -20.58 26.26 -16.37
C PRO A 176 -20.84 25.70 -17.77
N LEU A 177 -19.77 25.42 -18.52
CA LEU A 177 -19.86 24.86 -19.87
C LEU A 177 -20.45 23.45 -19.84
N ASP A 178 -21.37 23.16 -20.76
CA ASP A 178 -21.86 21.79 -20.95
C ASP A 178 -20.79 20.94 -21.66
N TYR A 179 -20.58 19.73 -21.15
CA TYR A 179 -19.62 18.77 -21.67
C TYR A 179 -20.07 18.20 -23.02
N ALA A 180 -21.37 18.02 -23.24
CA ALA A 180 -21.89 17.42 -24.47
C ALA A 180 -21.64 18.31 -25.69
N ASP A 181 -21.89 19.61 -25.56
CA ASP A 181 -21.83 20.55 -26.69
C ASP A 181 -20.40 21.06 -26.94
N ASN A 182 -19.57 21.20 -25.90
CA ASN A 182 -18.28 21.89 -26.01
C ASN A 182 -17.06 20.96 -25.94
N ILE A 183 -17.16 19.79 -25.30
CA ILE A 183 -15.99 18.96 -24.95
C ILE A 183 -16.03 17.59 -25.62
N LEU A 184 -17.21 16.97 -25.78
CA LEU A 184 -17.33 15.60 -26.24
C LEU A 184 -16.72 15.36 -27.64
N ASP A 185 -16.91 16.31 -28.56
CA ASP A 185 -16.46 16.19 -29.95
C ASP A 185 -15.04 16.74 -30.18
N VAL A 186 -14.40 17.28 -29.13
CA VAL A 186 -13.05 17.84 -29.23
C VAL A 186 -12.03 16.78 -28.84
N GLU A 187 -11.12 16.47 -29.77
CA GLU A 187 -10.03 15.55 -29.48
C GLU A 187 -9.12 16.11 -28.37
N PRO A 188 -8.80 15.32 -27.33
CA PRO A 188 -7.93 15.76 -26.25
C PRO A 188 -6.51 15.98 -26.77
N LEU A 189 -5.79 16.91 -26.15
CA LEU A 189 -4.38 17.10 -26.44
C LEU A 189 -3.57 15.84 -26.06
N GLU A 190 -2.40 15.72 -26.66
CA GLU A 190 -1.44 14.67 -26.32
C GLU A 190 -1.05 14.73 -24.85
N ALA A 191 -1.10 13.58 -24.18
CA ALA A 191 -0.68 13.47 -22.80
C ALA A 191 0.84 13.51 -22.68
N ILE A 192 1.36 13.73 -21.47
CA ILE A 192 2.80 13.69 -21.26
C ILE A 192 3.21 12.21 -21.25
N GLN A 193 3.85 11.75 -22.32
CA GLN A 193 4.38 10.39 -22.44
C GLN A 193 5.84 10.48 -22.88
N MET A 194 6.71 9.72 -22.22
CA MET A 194 8.11 9.61 -22.62
C MET A 194 8.22 8.53 -23.70
N GLU A 195 8.98 8.80 -24.75
CA GLU A 195 9.34 7.76 -25.72
C GLU A 195 10.23 6.72 -25.01
N LEU A 196 9.71 5.51 -24.87
CA LEU A 196 10.41 4.37 -24.30
C LEU A 196 11.17 3.63 -25.39
N ASP A 197 12.32 3.04 -25.04
CA ASP A 197 13.12 2.26 -25.99
C ASP A 197 12.50 0.86 -26.19
N PRO A 198 12.14 0.47 -27.43
CA PRO A 198 11.57 -0.85 -27.71
C PRO A 198 12.47 -2.03 -27.32
N GLU A 199 13.80 -1.85 -27.26
CA GLU A 199 14.73 -2.95 -26.93
C GLU A 199 15.01 -3.02 -25.41
N GLU A 200 15.45 -1.91 -24.80
CA GLU A 200 15.74 -1.89 -23.36
C GLU A 200 14.48 -1.99 -22.49
N ASP A 201 13.39 -1.33 -22.89
CA ASP A 201 12.13 -1.26 -22.13
C ASP A 201 11.06 -2.23 -22.65
N ALA A 202 11.44 -3.19 -23.50
CA ALA A 202 10.54 -4.18 -24.13
C ALA A 202 9.53 -4.80 -23.15
N SER A 203 9.92 -5.01 -21.89
CA SER A 203 9.07 -5.63 -20.87
C SER A 203 7.90 -4.76 -20.38
N VAL A 204 7.94 -3.45 -20.62
CA VAL A 204 7.05 -2.45 -20.04
C VAL A 204 6.39 -1.54 -21.09
N VAL A 205 7.01 -1.33 -22.26
CA VAL A 205 6.58 -0.40 -23.33
C VAL A 205 5.08 -0.46 -23.63
N ASP A 206 4.51 -1.65 -23.84
CA ASP A 206 3.14 -1.81 -24.34
C ASP A 206 2.06 -1.27 -23.39
N TRP A 207 2.25 -1.42 -22.08
CA TRP A 207 1.20 -1.22 -21.08
C TRP A 207 1.50 -0.09 -20.09
N PHE A 208 2.68 0.54 -20.18
CA PHE A 208 3.19 1.44 -19.15
C PHE A 208 2.30 2.66 -18.86
N TYR A 209 1.72 3.25 -19.90
CA TYR A 209 0.90 4.47 -19.79
C TYR A 209 -0.62 4.21 -19.76
N GLU A 210 -1.03 2.95 -19.63
CA GLU A 210 -2.44 2.60 -19.39
C GLU A 210 -2.93 3.11 -18.01
N HIS A 211 -4.25 3.35 -17.90
CA HIS A 211 -4.87 3.77 -16.64
C HIS A 211 -4.73 2.73 -15.52
N GLN A 212 -5.07 1.47 -15.83
CA GLN A 212 -4.89 0.31 -14.94
C GLN A 212 -4.08 -0.74 -15.69
N PRO A 213 -2.73 -0.64 -15.63
CA PRO A 213 -1.85 -1.51 -16.39
C PRO A 213 -2.10 -2.99 -16.17
N LEU A 214 -2.10 -3.77 -17.27
CA LEU A 214 -2.21 -5.24 -17.24
C LEU A 214 -3.49 -5.77 -16.57
N LYS A 215 -4.54 -4.95 -16.41
CA LYS A 215 -5.80 -5.33 -15.74
C LYS A 215 -6.43 -6.61 -16.29
N ASP A 216 -6.36 -6.79 -17.62
CA ASP A 216 -6.93 -7.93 -18.31
C ASP A 216 -6.00 -9.15 -18.34
N THR A 217 -4.73 -8.98 -17.96
CA THR A 217 -3.74 -10.05 -17.94
C THR A 217 -3.73 -10.78 -16.60
N ALA A 218 -4.47 -11.88 -16.53
CA ALA A 218 -4.63 -12.69 -15.31
C ALA A 218 -3.31 -13.25 -14.71
N LYS A 219 -2.23 -13.31 -15.52
CA LYS A 219 -0.91 -13.79 -15.07
C LYS A 219 -0.25 -12.83 -14.07
N PHE A 220 -0.43 -11.52 -14.27
CA PHE A 220 0.28 -10.51 -13.48
C PHE A 220 -0.61 -9.91 -12.39
N VAL A 221 -1.92 -9.83 -12.61
CA VAL A 221 -2.88 -9.28 -11.65
C VAL A 221 -4.06 -10.22 -11.46
N ASN A 222 -4.67 -10.14 -10.28
CA ASN A 222 -5.74 -11.07 -9.88
C ASN A 222 -7.11 -10.84 -10.56
N GLY A 223 -7.18 -10.03 -11.62
CA GLY A 223 -8.38 -9.66 -12.37
C GLY A 223 -8.86 -8.22 -12.12
N THR A 224 -10.10 -7.92 -12.54
CA THR A 224 -10.68 -6.56 -12.60
C THR A 224 -10.79 -5.84 -11.25
N THR A 225 -10.72 -6.56 -10.13
CA THR A 225 -10.68 -5.97 -8.78
C THR A 225 -9.34 -5.29 -8.46
N TYR A 226 -8.29 -5.61 -9.21
CA TYR A 226 -6.97 -4.96 -9.20
C TYR A 226 -6.37 -4.79 -7.80
N ARG A 227 -6.27 -5.88 -7.03
CA ARG A 227 -5.83 -5.86 -5.62
C ARG A 227 -4.44 -6.43 -5.38
N ARG A 228 -4.02 -7.40 -6.18
CA ARG A 228 -2.75 -8.12 -6.04
C ARG A 228 -2.04 -8.12 -7.38
N TRP A 229 -0.73 -7.92 -7.32
CA TRP A 229 0.15 -7.92 -8.49
C TRP A 229 1.34 -8.85 -8.24
N GLN A 230 1.84 -9.44 -9.32
CA GLN A 230 2.99 -10.34 -9.36
C GLN A 230 3.75 -10.06 -10.65
N PHE A 231 5.02 -9.66 -10.56
CA PHE A 231 5.83 -9.32 -11.72
C PHE A 231 7.06 -10.21 -11.87
N THR A 232 7.60 -10.23 -13.09
CA THR A 232 8.87 -10.89 -13.41
C THR A 232 10.05 -9.99 -13.04
N LEU A 233 11.23 -10.57 -12.94
CA LEU A 233 12.45 -9.80 -12.64
C LEU A 233 12.77 -8.74 -13.72
N PRO A 234 12.66 -9.02 -15.04
CA PRO A 234 12.89 -8.01 -16.07
C PRO A 234 11.94 -6.81 -15.97
N MET A 235 10.65 -7.03 -15.68
CA MET A 235 9.70 -5.93 -15.47
C MET A 235 10.08 -5.09 -14.25
N MET A 236 10.56 -5.73 -13.17
CA MET A 236 10.97 -5.00 -11.97
C MET A 236 12.26 -4.21 -12.18
N SER A 237 13.22 -4.72 -12.96
CA SER A 237 14.47 -4.02 -13.25
C SER A 237 14.25 -2.80 -14.15
N THR A 238 13.42 -2.92 -15.19
CA THR A 238 13.08 -1.78 -16.06
C THR A 238 12.33 -0.69 -15.29
N LEU A 239 11.33 -1.05 -14.49
CA LEU A 239 10.62 -0.11 -13.61
C LEU A 239 11.57 0.56 -12.61
N TYR A 240 12.47 -0.20 -11.98
CA TYR A 240 13.45 0.35 -11.04
C TYR A 240 14.34 1.41 -11.71
N ARG A 241 14.86 1.10 -12.91
CA ARG A 241 15.68 2.02 -13.71
C ARG A 241 14.92 3.31 -14.08
N LEU A 242 13.68 3.20 -14.55
CA LEU A 242 12.83 4.35 -14.91
C LEU A 242 12.52 5.25 -13.68
N ALA A 243 12.43 4.65 -12.49
CA ALA A 243 12.15 5.35 -11.24
C ALA A 243 13.38 6.02 -10.60
N ASN A 244 14.61 5.78 -11.08
CA ASN A 244 15.85 6.18 -10.41
C ASN A 244 15.89 7.66 -9.99
N GLN A 245 15.30 8.57 -10.77
CA GLN A 245 15.29 10.02 -10.44
C GLN A 245 14.54 10.37 -9.15
N LEU A 246 13.60 9.53 -8.72
CA LEU A 246 12.82 9.75 -7.50
C LEU A 246 13.35 8.93 -6.31
N LEU A 247 14.13 7.90 -6.59
CA LEU A 247 14.64 6.98 -5.58
C LEU A 247 15.88 7.54 -4.89
N THR A 248 16.19 6.94 -3.76
CA THR A 248 17.39 7.24 -2.99
C THR A 248 18.47 6.24 -3.35
N ASP A 249 19.72 6.70 -3.40
CA ASP A 249 20.88 5.85 -3.60
C ASP A 249 21.34 5.14 -2.32
N LEU A 250 20.72 5.47 -1.18
CA LEU A 250 21.06 4.89 0.12
C LEU A 250 20.63 3.42 0.20
N VAL A 251 21.61 2.53 0.20
CA VAL A 251 21.42 1.10 0.44
C VAL A 251 21.43 0.78 1.94
N ASP A 252 22.32 1.42 2.69
CA ASP A 252 22.51 1.15 4.11
C ASP A 252 21.61 2.02 5.00
N ARG A 253 21.02 1.38 6.02
CA ARG A 253 20.21 2.05 7.04
C ARG A 253 21.06 2.82 8.04
N ASN A 254 22.36 2.54 8.13
CA ASN A 254 23.30 3.24 9.00
C ASN A 254 23.38 4.75 8.70
N TYR A 255 23.04 5.18 7.47
CA TYR A 255 22.92 6.61 7.15
C TYR A 255 21.97 7.37 8.10
N PHE A 256 20.91 6.70 8.56
CA PHE A 256 19.92 7.29 9.46
C PHE A 256 20.32 7.22 10.95
N TYR A 257 21.60 7.00 11.27
CA TYR A 257 22.08 7.07 12.65
C TYR A 257 21.77 8.46 13.25
N LEU A 258 21.08 8.47 14.40
CA LEU A 258 20.51 9.66 15.05
C LEU A 258 19.49 10.46 14.20
N PHE A 259 19.17 10.00 13.00
CA PHE A 259 18.19 10.61 12.09
C PHE A 259 17.01 9.65 11.81
N ASP A 260 16.73 8.77 12.78
CA ASP A 260 15.63 7.83 12.76
C ASP A 260 14.47 8.28 13.65
N LEU A 261 13.33 7.58 13.58
CA LEU A 261 12.17 7.91 14.39
C LEU A 261 12.45 7.85 15.90
N LYS A 262 13.29 6.89 16.34
CA LYS A 262 13.57 6.72 17.77
C LYS A 262 14.41 7.87 18.30
N ALA A 263 15.45 8.29 17.58
CA ALA A 263 16.24 9.45 17.94
C ALA A 263 15.38 10.72 17.98
N PHE A 264 14.45 10.92 17.04
CA PHE A 264 13.54 12.07 17.08
C PHE A 264 12.56 12.04 18.25
N PHE A 265 12.06 10.87 18.66
CA PHE A 265 11.22 10.76 19.85
C PHE A 265 11.99 11.11 21.12
N THR A 266 13.23 10.63 21.22
CA THR A 266 14.14 10.94 22.33
C THR A 266 14.52 12.41 22.37
N SER A 267 14.86 13.00 21.21
CA SER A 267 15.13 14.43 21.03
C SER A 267 13.94 15.27 21.51
N LYS A 268 12.71 14.87 21.16
CA LYS A 268 11.48 15.53 21.63
C LYS A 268 11.28 15.39 23.14
N ALA A 269 11.50 14.20 23.71
CA ALA A 269 11.32 13.95 25.13
C ALA A 269 12.27 14.77 25.99
N LEU A 270 13.54 14.88 25.57
CA LEU A 270 14.60 15.61 26.27
C LEU A 270 14.63 17.12 25.96
N ASN A 271 13.71 17.63 25.13
CA ASN A 271 13.73 19.01 24.65
C ASN A 271 15.08 19.41 23.99
N MET A 272 15.70 18.49 23.27
CA MET A 272 16.93 18.71 22.52
C MET A 272 16.64 18.74 21.03
N ALA A 273 17.55 19.33 20.25
CA ALA A 273 17.44 19.38 18.80
C ALA A 273 18.72 18.85 18.16
N ILE A 274 18.56 17.89 17.25
CA ILE A 274 19.62 17.38 16.39
C ILE A 274 19.88 18.43 15.29
N PRO A 275 21.14 18.67 14.88
CA PRO A 275 21.43 19.51 13.71
C PRO A 275 20.67 19.00 12.47
N GLY A 276 19.90 19.88 11.83
CA GLY A 276 19.04 19.50 10.68
C GLY A 276 17.74 18.78 11.04
N GLY A 277 17.55 18.36 12.29
CA GLY A 277 16.34 17.73 12.79
C GLY A 277 15.20 18.70 13.16
N PRO A 278 14.01 18.17 13.48
CA PRO A 278 12.86 18.96 13.89
C PRO A 278 12.97 19.48 15.34
N LYS A 279 12.36 20.64 15.60
CA LYS A 279 12.23 21.21 16.95
C LYS A 279 10.81 21.09 17.50
N PHE A 280 10.70 20.75 18.78
CA PHE A 280 9.42 20.54 19.46
C PHE A 280 9.28 21.45 20.68
N GLU A 281 8.07 21.49 21.22
CA GLU A 281 7.83 22.10 22.52
C GLU A 281 8.27 21.14 23.65
N PRO A 282 8.76 21.68 24.78
CA PRO A 282 9.15 20.87 25.93
C PRO A 282 7.99 20.00 26.43
N LEU A 283 8.28 18.73 26.74
CA LEU A 283 7.28 17.78 27.25
C LEU A 283 6.94 18.04 28.72
N VAL A 284 7.96 18.24 29.55
CA VAL A 284 7.85 18.61 30.96
C VAL A 284 8.36 20.05 31.08
N ARG A 285 7.53 20.97 31.57
CA ARG A 285 7.86 22.39 31.69
C ARG A 285 8.28 22.80 33.10
N ASP A 286 8.03 21.94 34.09
CA ASP A 286 8.10 22.27 35.52
C ASP A 286 9.37 21.74 36.21
N ILE A 287 10.46 21.51 35.46
CA ILE A 287 11.75 21.14 36.04
C ILE A 287 12.46 22.43 36.48
N ASN A 288 12.68 22.60 37.78
CA ASN A 288 13.53 23.67 38.31
C ASN A 288 14.99 23.43 37.92
N LEU A 289 15.41 24.00 36.78
CA LEU A 289 16.78 23.91 36.28
C LEU A 289 17.83 24.37 37.31
N GLN A 290 17.46 25.29 38.22
CA GLN A 290 18.36 25.81 39.26
C GLN A 290 18.76 24.76 40.30
N ASP A 291 17.88 23.80 40.60
CA ASP A 291 18.15 22.74 41.58
C ASP A 291 19.04 21.63 40.98
N GLU A 292 19.07 21.48 39.65
CA GLU A 292 20.00 20.55 38.98
C GLU A 292 21.43 21.10 38.92
N ASP A 293 21.61 22.40 38.72
CA ASP A 293 22.93 23.02 38.53
C ASP A 293 23.71 23.17 39.86
N TRP A 294 23.02 23.41 40.99
CA TRP A 294 23.63 23.57 42.33
C TRP A 294 23.56 22.28 43.16
N ASN A 295 24.19 21.22 42.66
CA ASN A 295 24.28 19.92 43.34
C ASN A 295 25.73 19.56 43.70
N GLU A 296 25.94 18.79 44.78
CA GLU A 296 27.27 18.37 45.23
C GLU A 296 28.04 17.58 44.16
N PHE A 297 27.29 16.89 43.29
CA PHE A 297 27.82 16.13 42.15
C PHE A 297 28.26 17.02 40.96
N ASN A 298 27.69 18.22 40.82
CA ASN A 298 27.94 19.11 39.69
C ASN A 298 29.01 20.19 39.99
N ASP A 299 29.79 20.04 41.07
CA ASP A 299 30.88 20.94 41.43
C ASP A 299 31.98 20.95 40.34
N ILE A 300 32.26 22.14 39.81
CA ILE A 300 33.20 22.36 38.71
C ILE A 300 34.64 21.93 39.05
N ASN A 301 35.01 21.94 40.34
CA ASN A 301 36.35 21.53 40.78
C ASN A 301 36.53 20.00 40.77
N LYS A 302 35.42 19.24 40.79
CA LYS A 302 35.43 17.77 40.81
C LYS A 302 35.25 17.15 39.41
N ILE A 303 34.83 17.93 38.42
CA ILE A 303 34.56 17.46 37.05
C ILE A 303 35.77 17.70 36.15
N ILE A 304 36.28 16.61 35.56
CA ILE A 304 37.37 16.69 34.56
C ILE A 304 36.76 16.85 33.16
N ILE A 305 36.81 18.06 32.60
CA ILE A 305 36.32 18.34 31.24
C ILE A 305 37.45 18.14 30.23
N ARG A 306 37.49 16.97 29.58
CA ARG A 306 38.40 16.72 28.44
C ARG A 306 37.77 17.06 27.09
N GLN A 307 36.52 16.65 26.91
CA GLN A 307 35.72 16.94 25.72
C GLN A 307 34.32 17.36 26.15
N PRO A 308 33.73 18.39 25.53
CA PRO A 308 32.38 18.80 25.86
C PRO A 308 31.36 17.73 25.42
N ILE A 309 30.39 17.44 26.29
CA ILE A 309 29.31 16.50 25.99
C ILE A 309 28.36 17.18 24.99
N ARG A 310 28.31 16.66 23.77
CA ARG A 310 27.43 17.20 22.71
C ARG A 310 25.99 16.67 22.85
N THR A 311 25.05 17.35 22.20
CA THR A 311 23.63 16.93 22.18
C THR A 311 23.43 15.58 21.53
N GLU A 312 24.27 15.22 20.55
CA GLU A 312 24.22 13.91 19.90
C GLU A 312 24.49 12.76 20.89
N TYR A 313 25.40 12.94 21.85
CA TYR A 313 25.71 11.93 22.87
C TYR A 313 24.54 11.71 23.82
N LYS A 314 23.85 12.80 24.18
CA LYS A 314 22.65 12.77 25.01
C LYS A 314 21.47 12.05 24.33
N ILE A 315 21.44 12.00 23.01
CA ILE A 315 20.41 11.28 22.25
C ILE A 315 20.84 9.83 21.96
N ALA A 316 22.12 9.61 21.66
CA ALA A 316 22.68 8.29 21.40
C ALA A 316 22.62 7.38 22.64
N PHE A 317 23.01 7.92 23.79
CA PHE A 317 23.04 7.21 25.08
C PHE A 317 22.19 7.96 26.11
N PRO A 318 20.86 7.88 25.99
CA PRO A 318 19.97 8.77 26.73
C PRO A 318 19.97 8.56 28.24
N TYR A 319 20.21 7.34 28.70
CA TYR A 319 20.23 7.02 30.13
C TYR A 319 21.57 7.36 30.81
N LEU A 320 22.63 7.58 30.03
CA LEU A 320 23.98 7.82 30.58
C LEU A 320 24.25 9.30 30.80
N TYR A 321 23.87 10.16 29.83
CA TYR A 321 24.25 11.58 29.82
C TYR A 321 23.13 12.55 30.22
N ASN A 322 21.95 12.05 30.61
CA ASN A 322 20.82 12.88 31.01
C ASN A 322 20.34 12.52 32.41
N ASN A 323 19.96 13.55 33.17
CA ASN A 323 19.14 13.40 34.35
C ASN A 323 17.68 13.20 33.92
N LEU A 324 16.93 12.36 34.64
CA LEU A 324 15.49 12.16 34.45
C LEU A 324 15.05 11.84 32.99
N PRO A 325 15.52 10.73 32.38
CA PRO A 325 15.16 10.36 31.01
C PRO A 325 13.72 9.82 30.92
N HIS A 326 12.72 10.71 31.00
CA HIS A 326 11.30 10.36 30.93
C HIS A 326 10.83 10.21 29.48
N HIS A 327 10.02 9.18 29.20
CA HIS A 327 9.42 8.92 27.88
C HIS A 327 10.44 8.81 26.72
N VAL A 328 11.68 8.44 27.03
CA VAL A 328 12.74 8.26 26.06
C VAL A 328 12.60 6.90 25.34
N HIS A 329 13.05 6.85 24.08
CA HIS A 329 13.12 5.61 23.30
C HIS A 329 14.57 5.22 23.02
N LEU A 330 14.85 3.93 23.12
CA LEU A 330 16.15 3.38 22.69
C LEU A 330 16.27 3.44 21.16
N THR A 331 17.43 3.90 20.71
CA THR A 331 17.82 3.98 19.30
C THR A 331 18.37 2.64 18.82
N TRP A 332 18.24 2.38 17.53
CA TRP A 332 18.95 1.27 16.90
C TRP A 332 20.42 1.65 16.74
N TYR A 333 21.33 0.85 17.30
CA TYR A 333 22.75 1.22 17.37
C TYR A 333 23.46 1.13 16.02
N HIS A 334 23.42 -0.04 15.38
CA HIS A 334 24.16 -0.30 14.15
C HIS A 334 23.57 -1.48 13.38
N THR A 335 23.54 -1.40 12.05
CA THR A 335 23.36 -2.56 11.17
C THR A 335 24.70 -2.96 10.56
N PRO A 336 24.96 -4.24 10.24
CA PRO A 336 26.15 -4.60 9.48
C PRO A 336 26.25 -3.76 8.20
N ASN A 337 27.42 -3.17 7.94
CA ASN A 337 27.61 -2.30 6.79
C ASN A 337 27.36 -3.08 5.50
N VAL A 338 26.46 -2.57 4.68
CA VAL A 338 26.17 -3.14 3.38
C VAL A 338 27.20 -2.60 2.38
N VAL A 339 28.11 -3.47 1.95
CA VAL A 339 29.12 -3.20 0.91
C VAL A 339 28.65 -3.76 -0.42
N PHE A 340 27.61 -3.16 -0.98
CA PHE A 340 27.09 -3.48 -2.31
C PHE A 340 27.67 -2.53 -3.34
N ILE A 341 28.23 -3.08 -4.42
CA ILE A 341 28.76 -2.33 -5.55
C ILE A 341 27.74 -2.38 -6.68
N LYS A 342 27.31 -1.21 -7.16
CA LYS A 342 26.43 -1.09 -8.32
C LYS A 342 27.27 -1.22 -9.58
N THR A 343 26.84 -2.10 -10.49
CA THR A 343 27.44 -2.24 -11.82
C THR A 343 26.84 -1.18 -12.74
N GLU A 344 27.69 -0.29 -13.27
CA GLU A 344 27.26 0.73 -14.24
C GLU A 344 27.28 0.18 -15.68
N ASP A 345 28.23 -0.70 -16.00
CA ASP A 345 28.41 -1.27 -17.34
C ASP A 345 27.82 -2.68 -17.43
N PRO A 346 26.82 -2.92 -18.31
CA PRO A 346 26.19 -4.23 -18.48
C PRO A 346 27.07 -5.24 -19.25
N ASP A 347 28.13 -4.77 -19.91
CA ASP A 347 29.07 -5.61 -20.67
C ASP A 347 29.99 -6.44 -19.76
N LEU A 348 30.15 -6.02 -18.50
CA LEU A 348 30.93 -6.76 -17.52
C LEU A 348 30.15 -7.98 -17.02
N PRO A 349 30.82 -9.12 -16.75
CA PRO A 349 30.14 -10.32 -16.27
C PRO A 349 29.51 -10.06 -14.89
N ALA A 350 28.45 -10.79 -14.53
CA ALA A 350 27.71 -10.51 -13.29
C ALA A 350 28.54 -10.70 -12.00
N PHE A 351 29.50 -11.63 -12.03
CA PHE A 351 30.44 -11.86 -10.95
C PHE A 351 31.85 -11.53 -11.43
N TYR A 352 32.41 -10.42 -10.96
CA TYR A 352 33.78 -10.02 -11.23
C TYR A 352 34.42 -9.37 -10.02
N PHE A 353 35.75 -9.33 -10.03
CA PHE A 353 36.51 -8.61 -9.04
C PHE A 353 36.56 -7.12 -9.43
N ASP A 354 35.69 -6.33 -8.80
CA ASP A 354 35.57 -4.90 -9.07
C ASP A 354 36.84 -4.13 -8.61
N PRO A 355 37.29 -3.11 -9.36
CA PRO A 355 38.46 -2.30 -8.98
C PRO A 355 38.36 -1.59 -7.62
N LEU A 356 37.14 -1.38 -7.09
CA LEU A 356 36.90 -0.82 -5.76
C LEU A 356 37.20 -1.83 -4.63
N ILE A 357 37.29 -3.13 -4.94
CA ILE A 357 37.60 -4.16 -3.97
C ILE A 357 39.11 -4.21 -3.74
N ASN A 358 39.51 -4.18 -2.46
CA ASN A 358 40.92 -4.32 -2.09
C ASN A 358 41.45 -5.71 -2.48
N PRO A 359 42.60 -5.82 -3.19
CA PRO A 359 43.13 -7.10 -3.62
C PRO A 359 43.51 -7.98 -2.42
N ILE A 360 43.21 -9.26 -2.53
CA ILE A 360 43.53 -10.25 -1.50
C ILE A 360 45.04 -10.55 -1.58
N SER A 361 45.79 -10.03 -0.62
CA SER A 361 47.23 -10.28 -0.49
C SER A 361 47.43 -11.52 0.38
N HIS A 362 47.74 -12.67 -0.25
CA HIS A 362 48.05 -13.88 0.50
C HIS A 362 49.52 -13.85 0.97
N ARG A 363 49.75 -13.32 2.18
CA ARG A 363 51.07 -13.26 2.83
C ARG A 363 51.13 -14.20 4.04
N HIS A 364 50.94 -15.49 3.81
CA HIS A 364 51.26 -16.51 4.81
C HIS A 364 52.63 -17.10 4.52
N SER A 365 53.61 -16.84 5.40
CA SER A 365 54.99 -17.34 5.28
C SER A 365 55.15 -18.79 5.72
N VAL A 366 54.24 -19.27 6.56
CA VAL A 366 54.15 -20.67 6.99
C VAL A 366 52.89 -21.24 6.35
N LYS A 367 53.07 -22.12 5.36
CA LYS A 367 51.96 -22.96 4.88
C LYS A 367 51.58 -23.86 6.05
N SER A 368 50.44 -23.61 6.67
CA SER A 368 49.79 -24.63 7.49
C SER A 368 49.62 -25.85 6.60
N GLN A 369 50.29 -26.96 6.93
CA GLN A 369 50.06 -28.23 6.26
C GLN A 369 48.64 -28.65 6.63
N GLU A 370 47.68 -28.30 5.80
CA GLU A 370 46.40 -28.99 5.82
C GLU A 370 46.70 -30.47 5.54
N PRO A 371 46.17 -31.41 6.33
CA PRO A 371 46.41 -32.84 6.13
C PRO A 371 45.75 -33.24 4.81
N LEU A 372 46.50 -33.10 3.73
CA LEU A 372 46.14 -33.64 2.43
C LEU A 372 46.38 -35.15 2.51
N PRO A 373 45.40 -35.97 2.11
CA PRO A 373 45.63 -37.40 1.98
C PRO A 373 46.79 -37.66 1.02
N ASP A 374 47.61 -38.66 1.33
CA ASP A 374 48.68 -39.09 0.43
C ASP A 374 48.06 -39.64 -0.86
N ASP A 375 48.69 -39.37 -2.01
CA ASP A 375 48.20 -39.80 -3.34
C ASP A 375 48.03 -41.34 -3.48
N ASP A 376 48.48 -42.11 -2.48
CA ASP A 376 48.33 -43.56 -2.35
C ASP A 376 46.95 -44.00 -1.79
N GLU A 377 46.06 -43.05 -1.42
CA GLU A 377 44.67 -43.35 -1.03
C GLU A 377 43.81 -43.73 -2.26
N GLU A 378 43.36 -44.99 -2.31
CA GLU A 378 42.56 -45.63 -3.37
C GLU A 378 41.09 -45.13 -3.44
N PHE A 379 40.83 -43.86 -3.11
CA PHE A 379 39.50 -43.27 -3.10
C PHE A 379 39.16 -42.63 -4.45
N GLU A 380 38.30 -43.30 -5.22
CA GLU A 380 37.72 -42.75 -6.45
C GLU A 380 36.26 -42.36 -6.25
N LEU A 381 35.88 -41.19 -6.76
CA LEU A 381 34.47 -40.81 -6.86
C LEU A 381 33.80 -41.68 -7.92
N ALA A 382 32.60 -42.18 -7.63
CA ALA A 382 31.86 -42.97 -8.60
C ALA A 382 31.53 -42.15 -9.86
N GLU A 383 31.50 -42.81 -11.02
CA GLU A 383 31.36 -42.17 -12.36
C GLU A 383 30.11 -41.29 -12.50
N PHE A 384 29.05 -41.59 -11.74
CA PHE A 384 27.80 -40.81 -11.73
C PHE A 384 27.87 -39.53 -10.87
N VAL A 385 28.98 -39.30 -10.14
CA VAL A 385 29.14 -38.17 -9.24
C VAL A 385 29.80 -37.01 -9.98
N GLU A 386 28.97 -36.02 -10.34
CA GLU A 386 29.40 -34.76 -10.93
C GLU A 386 29.01 -33.57 -10.05
N PRO A 387 29.60 -32.37 -10.24
CA PRO A 387 29.13 -31.16 -9.59
C PRO A 387 27.64 -30.92 -9.85
N PHE A 388 26.85 -30.64 -8.80
CA PHE A 388 25.38 -30.61 -8.85
C PHE A 388 24.76 -29.80 -10.01
N LEU A 389 25.36 -28.67 -10.38
CA LEU A 389 24.80 -27.71 -11.34
C LEU A 389 25.71 -27.50 -12.56
N LYS A 390 26.45 -28.54 -12.98
CA LYS A 390 27.39 -28.49 -14.11
C LYS A 390 26.75 -28.05 -15.43
N GLU A 391 25.48 -28.40 -15.66
CA GLU A 391 24.75 -28.04 -16.89
C GLU A 391 24.31 -26.57 -16.95
N THR A 392 24.14 -25.91 -15.80
CA THR A 392 23.65 -24.54 -15.74
C THR A 392 24.81 -23.54 -15.71
N PRO A 393 24.77 -22.45 -16.52
CA PRO A 393 25.82 -21.45 -16.50
C PRO A 393 25.84 -20.68 -15.16
N LEU A 394 27.01 -20.19 -14.76
CA LEU A 394 27.20 -19.48 -13.49
C LEU A 394 26.35 -18.20 -13.39
N TYR A 395 26.19 -17.48 -14.49
CA TYR A 395 25.36 -16.28 -14.59
C TYR A 395 24.65 -16.21 -15.93
N THR A 396 23.58 -15.43 -15.95
CA THR A 396 22.78 -15.06 -17.13
C THR A 396 22.65 -13.54 -17.19
N ASP A 397 22.17 -13.00 -18.31
CA ASP A 397 22.00 -11.55 -18.54
C ASP A 397 21.16 -10.85 -17.45
N ASN A 398 20.22 -11.57 -16.84
CA ASN A 398 19.34 -11.06 -15.79
C ASN A 398 19.92 -11.16 -14.38
N THR A 399 21.08 -11.77 -14.20
CA THR A 399 21.64 -12.09 -12.87
C THR A 399 22.10 -10.83 -12.15
N ALA A 400 22.84 -9.94 -12.81
CA ALA A 400 23.28 -8.67 -12.25
C ALA A 400 22.09 -7.78 -11.84
N ASN A 401 21.08 -7.67 -12.72
CA ASN A 401 19.83 -6.94 -12.46
C ASN A 401 19.07 -7.52 -11.25
N GLY A 402 18.99 -8.85 -11.14
CA GLY A 402 18.37 -9.52 -10.00
C GLY A 402 19.08 -9.22 -8.67
N ILE A 403 20.42 -9.19 -8.68
CA ILE A 403 21.22 -8.83 -7.49
C ILE A 403 21.02 -7.36 -7.14
N ALA A 404 20.98 -6.45 -8.12
CA ALA A 404 20.70 -5.03 -7.88
C ALA A 404 19.32 -4.80 -7.25
N LEU A 405 18.29 -5.54 -7.70
CA LEU A 405 16.94 -5.46 -7.13
C LEU A 405 16.87 -5.92 -5.66
N LEU A 406 17.79 -6.78 -5.21
CA LEU A 406 17.85 -7.21 -3.81
C LEU A 406 18.06 -6.03 -2.85
N TRP A 407 18.89 -5.08 -3.27
CA TRP A 407 19.26 -3.88 -2.52
C TRP A 407 18.41 -2.65 -2.87
N ALA A 408 17.42 -2.81 -3.74
CA ALA A 408 16.52 -1.73 -4.12
C ALA A 408 15.58 -1.33 -2.95
N PRO A 409 15.16 -0.06 -2.89
CA PRO A 409 14.19 0.39 -1.89
C PRO A 409 12.83 -0.29 -2.12
N ARG A 410 12.06 -0.48 -1.05
CA ARG A 410 10.63 -0.85 -1.18
C ARG A 410 9.93 0.22 -2.04
N PRO A 411 9.20 -0.14 -3.10
CA PRO A 411 8.63 -1.47 -3.42
C PRO A 411 9.44 -2.39 -4.34
N PHE A 412 10.59 -1.96 -4.86
CA PHE A 412 11.29 -2.64 -5.97
C PHE A 412 11.99 -3.95 -5.57
N ASN A 413 12.28 -4.14 -4.29
CA ASN A 413 12.82 -5.38 -3.75
C ASN A 413 11.79 -6.53 -3.60
N LEU A 414 10.54 -6.31 -4.00
CA LEU A 414 9.46 -7.30 -3.91
C LEU A 414 9.02 -7.74 -5.30
N ARG A 415 8.89 -9.06 -5.52
CA ARG A 415 8.35 -9.61 -6.77
C ARG A 415 6.82 -9.57 -6.86
N SER A 416 6.16 -9.56 -5.71
CA SER A 416 4.70 -9.51 -5.62
C SER A 416 4.27 -8.63 -4.47
N GLY A 417 3.06 -8.09 -4.59
CA GLY A 417 2.55 -7.16 -3.60
C GLY A 417 1.05 -6.94 -3.72
N ARG A 418 0.57 -6.08 -2.83
CA ARG A 418 -0.78 -5.54 -2.89
C ARG A 418 -0.76 -4.20 -3.61
N THR A 419 -1.78 -3.93 -4.41
CA THR A 419 -1.99 -2.57 -4.92
C THR A 419 -2.30 -1.63 -3.75
N ARG A 420 -1.90 -0.38 -3.91
CA ARG A 420 -2.13 0.67 -2.91
C ARG A 420 -3.00 1.74 -3.56
N ARG A 421 -3.63 2.57 -2.74
CA ARG A 421 -4.32 3.75 -3.29
C ARG A 421 -3.28 4.75 -3.76
N ALA A 422 -3.57 5.49 -4.83
CA ALA A 422 -2.67 6.52 -5.35
C ALA A 422 -2.23 7.52 -4.25
N ILE A 423 -3.15 7.90 -3.36
CA ILE A 423 -2.92 8.82 -2.22
C ILE A 423 -1.96 8.23 -1.17
N ASP A 424 -1.95 6.90 -1.01
CA ASP A 424 -1.15 6.25 0.03
C ASP A 424 0.33 6.12 -0.34
N ILE A 425 0.73 6.46 -1.57
CA ILE A 425 2.12 6.35 -2.07
C ILE A 425 2.80 7.72 -1.99
N PRO A 426 3.71 7.94 -1.02
CA PRO A 426 4.34 9.24 -0.86
C PRO A 426 5.67 9.29 -1.65
N LEU A 427 5.62 9.82 -2.87
CA LEU A 427 6.76 9.87 -3.80
C LEU A 427 8.00 10.56 -3.21
N ILE A 428 7.81 11.72 -2.57
CA ILE A 428 8.90 12.57 -2.05
C ILE A 428 9.28 12.27 -0.59
N LYS A 429 8.76 11.18 0.00
CA LYS A 429 8.97 10.88 1.43
C LYS A 429 10.43 10.66 1.79
N ASN A 430 11.18 10.03 0.91
CA ASN A 430 12.58 9.71 1.19
C ASN A 430 13.46 10.97 1.15
N TRP A 431 13.15 11.92 0.27
CA TRP A 431 13.95 13.15 0.10
C TRP A 431 14.08 13.95 1.40
N TYR A 432 12.97 14.22 2.10
CA TYR A 432 13.03 14.98 3.35
C TYR A 432 13.40 14.12 4.57
N ARG A 433 13.42 12.79 4.44
CA ARG A 433 13.92 11.89 5.48
C ARG A 433 15.44 11.84 5.51
N GLU A 434 16.08 12.27 4.44
CA GLU A 434 17.52 12.44 4.36
C GLU A 434 17.94 13.83 4.84
N HIS A 435 19.25 14.02 5.06
CA HIS A 435 19.77 15.33 5.38
C HIS A 435 19.60 16.26 4.18
N CYS A 436 19.27 17.52 4.45
CA CYS A 436 19.19 18.52 3.38
C CYS A 436 20.57 18.69 2.73
N PRO A 437 20.68 18.67 1.39
CA PRO A 437 21.95 18.86 0.70
C PRO A 437 22.65 20.16 1.12
N ALA A 438 23.98 20.11 1.21
CA ALA A 438 24.80 21.28 1.52
C ALA A 438 24.61 22.38 0.44
N GLY A 439 24.65 23.64 0.85
CA GLY A 439 24.52 24.79 -0.06
C GLY A 439 23.08 25.24 -0.38
N GLN A 440 22.05 24.50 0.05
CA GLN A 440 20.65 24.91 -0.15
C GLN A 440 20.27 26.14 0.72
N PRO A 441 19.38 27.04 0.26
CA PRO A 441 19.02 28.24 1.00
C PRO A 441 18.25 27.94 2.31
N VAL A 442 18.28 28.87 3.27
CA VAL A 442 17.63 28.73 4.59
C VAL A 442 16.16 28.31 4.46
N LYS A 443 15.44 28.87 3.48
CA LYS A 443 14.04 28.53 3.20
C LYS A 443 13.83 27.02 3.00
N VAL A 444 14.70 26.37 2.21
CA VAL A 444 14.61 24.93 1.93
C VAL A 444 14.95 24.13 3.18
N ARG A 445 16.01 24.51 3.90
CA ARG A 445 16.39 23.83 5.15
C ARG A 445 15.27 23.87 6.20
N VAL A 446 14.58 24.99 6.35
CA VAL A 446 13.41 25.11 7.24
C VAL A 446 12.24 24.25 6.76
N SER A 447 12.01 24.15 5.44
CA SER A 447 10.98 23.26 4.89
C SER A 447 11.28 21.79 5.21
N TYR A 448 12.52 21.32 5.07
CA TYR A 448 12.92 19.96 5.44
C TYR A 448 12.63 19.68 6.93
N GLN A 449 13.04 20.59 7.82
CA GLN A 449 12.77 20.47 9.25
C GLN A 449 11.27 20.39 9.57
N LYS A 450 10.43 21.18 8.88
CA LYS A 450 8.97 21.15 9.08
C LYS A 450 8.34 19.85 8.57
N LEU A 451 8.77 19.35 7.41
CA LEU A 451 8.29 18.06 6.88
C LEU A 451 8.68 16.90 7.81
N LEU A 452 9.92 16.89 8.31
CA LEU A 452 10.37 15.95 9.34
C LEU A 452 9.53 16.06 10.61
N LYS A 453 9.22 17.28 11.07
CA LYS A 453 8.35 17.49 12.23
C LYS A 453 6.97 16.85 12.02
N TYR A 454 6.34 17.03 10.86
CA TYR A 454 5.06 16.38 10.56
C TYR A 454 5.18 14.85 10.51
N TYR A 455 6.25 14.34 9.91
CA TYR A 455 6.52 12.90 9.87
C TYR A 455 6.65 12.29 11.27
N VAL A 456 7.42 12.93 12.15
CA VAL A 456 7.61 12.49 13.54
C VAL A 456 6.32 12.60 14.34
N LEU A 457 5.56 13.69 14.20
CA LEU A 457 4.27 13.86 14.90
C LEU A 457 3.24 12.82 14.47
N ASN A 458 3.18 12.49 13.17
CA ASN A 458 2.31 11.44 12.65
C ASN A 458 2.69 10.07 13.23
N ALA A 459 3.98 9.76 13.32
CA ALA A 459 4.45 8.50 13.89
C ALA A 459 4.21 8.42 15.41
N LEU A 460 4.41 9.52 16.14
CA LEU A 460 4.25 9.57 17.60
C LEU A 460 2.79 9.46 18.04
N LYS A 461 1.88 10.13 17.33
CA LYS A 461 0.44 10.12 17.64
C LYS A 461 -0.31 8.96 17.00
N HIS A 462 0.38 8.08 16.29
CA HIS A 462 -0.23 6.93 15.63
C HIS A 462 -0.83 5.97 16.68
N ARG A 463 -2.14 5.75 16.62
CA ARG A 463 -2.83 4.70 17.37
C ARG A 463 -3.29 3.61 16.39
N PRO A 464 -3.14 2.33 16.73
CA PRO A 464 -3.65 1.26 15.88
C PRO A 464 -5.16 1.47 15.64
N PRO A 465 -5.64 1.21 14.41
CA PRO A 465 -7.05 1.41 14.09
C PRO A 465 -7.90 0.50 14.97
N LYS A 466 -8.88 1.09 15.66
CA LYS A 466 -9.86 0.32 16.43
C LYS A 466 -10.75 -0.45 15.45
N TYR A 467 -11.00 -1.72 15.75
CA TYR A 467 -11.98 -2.51 15.01
C TYR A 467 -13.34 -1.81 15.06
N LYS A 468 -13.95 -1.60 13.89
CA LYS A 468 -15.30 -1.04 13.72
C LYS A 468 -16.04 -1.89 12.69
N MET A 469 -17.36 -2.00 12.84
CA MET A 469 -18.19 -2.61 11.80
C MET A 469 -17.99 -1.86 10.48
N GLN A 470 -17.79 -2.60 9.40
CA GLN A 470 -17.55 -2.03 8.08
C GLN A 470 -18.87 -1.49 7.51
N GLY A 471 -19.06 -0.17 7.58
CA GLY A 471 -20.14 0.52 6.88
C GLY A 471 -19.68 0.94 5.49
N CYS A 472 -20.29 0.40 4.43
CA CYS A 472 -20.08 0.86 3.06
C CYS A 472 -21.23 1.78 2.65
N ILE A 473 -21.03 3.09 2.74
CA ILE A 473 -22.06 4.11 2.43
C ILE A 473 -22.61 3.90 1.02
N PHE A 474 -21.75 3.77 0.00
CA PHE A 474 -22.20 3.55 -1.37
C PHE A 474 -22.86 2.19 -1.62
N CYS A 475 -22.53 1.16 -0.82
CA CYS A 475 -23.21 -0.13 -0.91
C CYS A 475 -24.62 -0.05 -0.29
N ILE A 476 -24.75 0.72 0.79
CA ILE A 476 -26.04 0.97 1.46
C ILE A 476 -26.92 1.87 0.58
N ASP A 477 -26.37 2.93 -0.01
CA ASP A 477 -27.12 3.84 -0.89
C ASP A 477 -27.63 3.13 -2.15
N LYS A 478 -26.87 2.21 -2.73
CA LYS A 478 -27.38 1.37 -3.83
C LYS A 478 -28.64 0.58 -3.46
N GLY A 479 -28.78 0.16 -2.19
CA GLY A 479 -29.99 -0.52 -1.70
C GLY A 479 -31.09 0.41 -1.17
N PHE A 480 -30.72 1.52 -0.52
CA PHE A 480 -31.65 2.40 0.21
C PHE A 480 -32.48 3.32 -0.69
N TRP A 481 -31.92 3.80 -1.81
CA TRP A 481 -32.64 4.66 -2.75
C TRP A 481 -33.69 3.92 -3.59
N GLU A 482 -33.71 2.58 -3.56
CA GLU A 482 -34.71 1.75 -4.26
C GLU A 482 -35.99 1.55 -3.44
N SER A 483 -35.87 1.52 -2.11
CA SER A 483 -37.02 1.43 -1.19
C SER A 483 -38.00 2.61 -1.28
N PHE A 484 -37.59 3.74 -1.86
CA PHE A 484 -38.46 4.89 -2.13
C PHE A 484 -39.05 4.92 -3.54
N SER A 485 -38.61 4.04 -4.44
CA SER A 485 -39.18 3.91 -5.80
C SER A 485 -40.29 2.85 -5.91
N CYS A 486 -40.54 2.10 -4.84
CA CYS A 486 -41.53 1.02 -4.80
C CYS A 486 -42.73 1.31 -3.88
N SER A 487 -42.96 2.60 -3.57
CA SER A 487 -44.11 3.10 -2.80
C SER A 487 -45.02 3.94 -3.66
#